data_AF-A0A7Y7NW02-F1
#
_entry.id   AF-A0A7Y7NW02-F1
#
_cell.length_a   1.000
_cell.length_b   1.000
_cell.length_c   1.000
_cell.angle_alpha   90.00
_cell.angle_beta   90.00
_cell.angle_gamma   90.00
#
_symmetry.space_group_name_H-M   'P 1'
#
loop_
_entity.id
_entity.type
_entity.pdbx_description
1 polymer ?
#
loop_
_entity_poly.entity_id
_entity_poly.type
_entity_poly.pdbx_seq_one_letter_code
_entity_poly.pdbx_strand_id
1 'polypeptide(L)'
;MARIHYHFNKKSLSFEKVKTSFKQRLKRVLSAMAAGMVFSVVVILIAYNVFDSPKEKMLNREIEQYKAQYKVLNDKLENINAVLADIENRDDNIYRAVFEAEPIPNSVRTAGIGGSDRYAKLEGYENSELIIETTKKIDKISRQLYVQSKSYDEVFDLARNKASMMACIPAIIPVKGGATKVGSGFG
;
A
#
# COMPACT_ATOMS: atom_id res chain seq x y z
N MET A 1 29.33 43.88 48.83
CA MET A 1 29.85 45.26 48.72
C MET A 1 30.25 45.52 47.28
N ALA A 2 29.77 46.58 46.63
CA ALA A 2 30.06 46.86 45.21
C ALA A 2 31.50 47.38 45.04
N ARG A 3 32.30 46.77 44.15
CA ARG A 3 33.65 47.24 43.84
C ARG A 3 33.57 48.55 43.07
N ILE A 4 33.93 49.66 43.72
CA ILE A 4 33.94 51.00 43.12
C ILE A 4 35.26 51.17 42.38
N HIS A 5 35.19 51.40 41.07
CA HIS A 5 36.38 51.68 40.26
C HIS A 5 36.68 53.18 40.31
N TYR A 6 37.94 53.51 40.60
CA TYR A 6 38.45 54.87 40.65
C TYR A 6 39.40 55.08 39.47
N HIS A 7 39.29 56.22 38.78
CA HIS A 7 40.16 56.60 37.67
C HIS A 7 41.00 57.80 38.09
N PHE A 8 42.31 57.76 37.86
CA PHE A 8 43.21 58.86 38.18
C PHE A 8 43.13 59.95 37.10
N ASN A 9 42.68 61.14 37.47
CA ASN A 9 42.58 62.26 36.56
C ASN A 9 43.91 63.03 36.51
N LYS A 10 44.63 62.89 35.39
CA LYS A 10 45.98 63.49 35.22
C LYS A 10 45.99 65.03 35.31
N LYS A 11 44.83 65.70 35.20
CA LYS A 11 44.73 67.17 35.30
C LYS A 11 44.49 67.66 36.73
N SER A 12 43.78 66.89 37.57
CA SER A 12 43.47 67.26 38.95
C SER A 12 44.26 66.49 40.00
N LEU A 13 45.16 65.58 39.58
CA LEU A 13 46.00 64.71 40.42
C LEU A 13 45.20 63.94 41.50
N SER A 14 43.91 63.70 41.29
CA SER A 14 43.03 63.04 42.25
C SER A 14 42.32 61.83 41.65
N PHE A 15 41.98 60.88 42.54
CA PHE A 15 41.24 59.67 42.18
C PHE A 15 39.74 59.95 42.20
N GLU A 16 39.13 60.02 41.02
CA GLU A 16 37.70 60.25 40.87
C GLU A 16 36.94 58.92 40.73
N LYS A 17 35.79 58.81 41.39
CA LYS A 17 34.89 57.66 41.25
C LYS A 17 34.34 57.61 39.83
N VAL A 18 34.49 56.47 39.15
CA VAL A 18 33.95 56.27 37.81
C VAL A 18 32.41 56.25 37.88
N LYS A 19 31.77 57.37 37.55
CA LYS A 19 30.32 57.47 37.42
C LYS A 19 29.90 56.83 36.09
N THR A 20 29.40 55.60 36.14
CA THR A 20 28.83 54.95 34.95
C THR A 20 27.59 55.73 34.51
N SER A 21 27.62 56.32 33.31
CA SER A 21 26.47 57.04 32.76
C SER A 21 25.33 56.07 32.40
N PHE A 22 24.07 56.51 32.51
CA PHE A 22 22.90 55.70 32.11
C PHE A 22 23.04 55.17 30.68
N LYS A 23 23.59 55.97 29.76
CA LYS A 23 23.87 55.57 28.36
C LYS A 23 24.89 54.41 28.27
N GLN A 24 25.90 54.38 29.13
CA GLN A 24 26.91 53.31 29.14
C GLN A 24 26.32 52.01 29.71
N ARG A 25 25.47 52.10 30.74
CA ARG A 25 24.73 50.93 31.24
C ARG A 25 23.77 50.39 30.18
N LEU A 26 23.03 51.27 29.51
CA LEU A 26 22.09 50.88 28.45
C LEU A 26 22.80 50.21 27.26
N LYS A 27 23.94 50.76 26.79
CA LYS A 27 24.75 50.13 25.73
C LYS A 27 25.23 48.74 26.11
N ARG A 28 25.67 48.54 27.37
CA ARG A 28 26.14 47.23 27.85
C ARG A 28 25.02 46.19 27.85
N VAL A 29 23.83 46.58 28.30
CA VAL A 29 22.64 45.71 28.28
C VAL A 29 22.23 45.38 26.84
N LEU A 30 22.17 46.37 25.95
CA LEU A 30 21.87 46.16 24.53
C LEU A 30 22.88 45.24 23.85
N SER A 31 24.18 45.40 24.12
CA SER A 31 25.21 44.52 23.55
C SER A 31 25.08 43.07 24.06
N ALA A 32 24.72 42.90 25.33
CA ALA A 32 24.50 41.57 25.91
C ALA A 32 23.24 40.91 25.32
N MET A 33 22.15 41.67 25.14
CA MET A 33 20.94 41.19 24.47
C MET A 33 21.20 40.81 23.01
N ALA A 34 21.94 41.64 22.27
CA ALA A 34 22.31 41.35 20.89
C ALA A 34 23.13 40.06 20.78
N ALA A 35 24.14 39.88 21.65
CA ALA A 35 24.92 38.65 21.70
C ALA A 35 24.06 37.42 22.06
N GLY A 36 23.15 37.54 23.02
CA GLY A 36 22.21 36.48 23.37
C GLY A 36 21.26 36.11 22.23
N MET A 37 20.81 37.09 21.45
CA MET A 37 19.94 36.88 20.30
C MET A 37 20.68 36.14 19.17
N VAL A 38 21.92 36.54 18.86
CA VAL A 38 22.78 35.84 17.88
C VAL A 38 23.05 34.41 18.34
N PHE A 39 23.39 34.21 19.62
CA PHE A 39 23.62 32.88 20.17
C PHE A 39 22.37 31.99 20.07
N SER A 40 21.19 32.52 20.41
CA SER A 40 19.91 31.81 20.29
C SER A 40 19.64 31.36 18.85
N VAL A 41 19.84 32.24 17.86
CA VAL A 41 19.66 31.91 16.44
C VAL A 41 20.59 30.77 16.01
N VAL A 42 21.87 30.82 16.41
CA VAL A 42 22.84 29.77 16.08
C VAL A 42 22.43 28.42 16.70
N VAL A 43 22.02 28.42 17.97
CA VAL A 43 21.59 27.19 18.66
C VAL A 43 20.33 26.61 18.02
N ILE A 44 19.36 27.45 17.65
CA ILE A 44 18.12 27.02 16.99
C ILE A 44 18.42 26.43 15.60
N LEU A 45 19.30 27.07 14.82
CA LEU A 45 19.71 26.56 13.51
C LEU A 45 20.37 25.18 13.61
N ILE A 46 21.27 24.99 14.59
CA ILE A 46 21.90 23.69 14.83
C ILE A 46 20.85 22.66 15.26
N ALA A 47 19.94 23.04 16.16
CA ALA A 47 18.90 22.14 16.65
C ALA A 47 18.00 21.61 15.53
N TYR A 48 17.53 22.48 14.62
CA TYR A 48 16.67 22.07 13.50
C TYR A 48 17.40 21.30 12.39
N ASN A 49 18.71 21.46 12.23
CA ASN A 49 19.47 20.72 11.21
C ASN A 49 19.93 19.34 11.70
N VAL A 50 20.13 19.16 13.00
CA VAL A 50 20.69 17.92 13.57
C VAL A 50 19.60 17.03 14.15
N PHE A 51 18.51 17.61 14.66
CA PHE A 51 17.42 16.85 15.28
C PHE A 51 16.14 16.99 14.46
N ASP A 52 15.64 15.85 13.97
CA ASP A 52 14.30 15.77 13.42
C ASP A 52 13.29 16.32 14.44
N SER A 53 12.37 17.14 13.97
CA SER A 53 11.28 17.59 14.83
C SER A 53 10.48 16.36 15.31
N PRO A 54 9.91 16.40 16.53
CA PRO A 54 9.03 15.32 17.00
C PRO A 54 7.92 14.98 16.00
N LYS A 55 7.45 15.98 15.25
CA LYS A 55 6.44 15.84 14.20
C LYS A 55 6.96 15.04 13.00
N GLU A 56 8.14 15.34 12.47
CA GLU A 56 8.74 14.59 11.36
C GLU A 56 9.00 13.14 11.76
N LYS A 57 9.50 12.90 12.97
CA LYS A 57 9.72 11.54 13.46
C LYS A 57 8.42 10.73 13.59
N MET A 58 7.32 11.38 13.98
CA MET A 58 5.99 10.76 13.99
C MET A 58 5.50 10.45 12.57
N LEU A 59 5.62 11.39 11.64
CA LEU A 59 5.22 11.19 10.24
C LEU A 59 6.02 10.07 9.57
N ASN A 60 7.33 10.02 9.79
CA ASN A 60 8.18 8.94 9.26
C ASN A 60 7.78 7.57 9.80
N ARG A 61 7.44 7.47 11.09
CA ARG A 61 6.91 6.23 11.67
C ARG A 61 5.59 5.81 11.04
N GLU A 62 4.70 6.77 10.79
CA GLU A 62 3.41 6.52 10.16
C GLU A 62 3.57 6.04 8.71
N ILE A 63 4.47 6.66 7.95
CA ILE A 63 4.82 6.23 6.58
C ILE A 63 5.36 4.79 6.58
N GLU A 64 6.31 4.47 7.46
CA GLU A 64 6.85 3.11 7.56
C GLU A 64 5.78 2.09 7.99
N GLN A 65 4.86 2.49 8.87
CA GLN A 65 3.71 1.66 9.23
C GLN A 65 2.78 1.41 8.04
N TYR A 66 2.51 2.42 7.20
CA TYR A 66 1.71 2.22 5.98
C TYR A 66 2.42 1.31 4.99
N LYS A 67 3.72 1.48 4.76
CA LYS A 67 4.50 0.57 3.88
C LYS A 67 4.41 -0.88 4.35
N ALA A 68 4.55 -1.13 5.65
CA ALA A 68 4.41 -2.46 6.22
C ALA A 68 3.00 -3.03 6.00
N GLN A 69 1.95 -2.23 6.15
CA GLN A 69 0.57 -2.65 5.88
C GLN A 69 0.35 -2.98 4.40
N TYR A 70 0.89 -2.18 3.48
CA TYR A 70 0.82 -2.46 2.04
C TYR A 70 1.51 -3.77 1.69
N LYS A 71 2.65 -4.09 2.32
CA LYS A 71 3.32 -5.37 2.14
C LYS A 71 2.44 -6.55 2.57
N VAL A 72 1.84 -6.47 3.76
CA VAL A 72 0.89 -7.49 4.25
C VAL A 72 -0.32 -7.63 3.31
N LEU A 73 -0.83 -6.51 2.77
CA LEU A 73 -1.92 -6.54 1.81
C LEU A 73 -1.50 -7.24 0.51
N ASN A 74 -0.30 -6.95 0.02
CA ASN A 74 0.23 -7.59 -1.17
C ASN A 74 0.38 -9.12 -1.00
N ASP A 75 0.90 -9.56 0.15
CA ASP A 75 1.00 -10.99 0.48
C ASP A 75 -0.40 -11.66 0.52
N LYS A 76 -1.42 -10.95 1.01
CA LYS A 76 -2.82 -11.43 0.98
C LYS A 76 -3.35 -11.53 -0.45
N LEU A 77 -3.02 -10.57 -1.32
CA LEU A 77 -3.42 -10.61 -2.73
C LEU A 77 -2.77 -11.78 -3.48
N GLU A 78 -1.53 -12.14 -3.13
CA GLU A 78 -0.87 -13.34 -3.66
C GLU A 78 -1.58 -14.63 -3.25
N ASN A 79 -2.00 -14.74 -1.98
CA ASN A 79 -2.81 -15.86 -1.53
C ASN A 79 -4.16 -15.94 -2.26
N ILE A 80 -4.83 -14.80 -2.47
CA ILE A 80 -6.09 -14.74 -3.22
C ILE A 80 -5.87 -15.17 -4.68
N ASN A 81 -4.77 -14.74 -5.31
CA ASN A 81 -4.40 -15.19 -6.66
C ASN A 81 -4.21 -16.71 -6.73
N ALA A 82 -3.54 -17.30 -5.73
CA ALA A 82 -3.33 -18.74 -5.68
C ALA A 82 -4.65 -19.51 -5.55
N VAL A 83 -5.57 -19.03 -4.70
CA VAL A 83 -6.92 -19.60 -4.58
C VAL A 83 -7.70 -19.45 -5.88
N LEU A 84 -7.63 -18.29 -6.52
CA LEU A 84 -8.30 -18.05 -7.80
C LEU A 84 -7.79 -18.99 -8.89
N ALA A 85 -6.48 -19.24 -8.93
CA ALA A 85 -5.88 -20.20 -9.86
C ALA A 85 -6.35 -21.65 -9.59
N ASP A 86 -6.52 -22.06 -8.33
CA ASP A 86 -7.11 -23.36 -7.99
C ASP A 86 -8.58 -23.46 -8.45
N ILE A 87 -9.35 -22.38 -8.28
CA ILE A 87 -10.74 -22.28 -8.75
C ILE A 87 -10.80 -22.38 -10.28
N GLU A 88 -9.96 -21.64 -11.01
CA GLU A 88 -9.86 -21.71 -12.48
C GLU A 88 -9.51 -23.14 -12.95
N ASN A 89 -8.56 -23.80 -12.28
CA ASN A 89 -8.17 -25.18 -12.61
C ASN A 89 -9.31 -26.19 -12.41
N ARG A 90 -10.11 -26.03 -11.35
CA ARG A 90 -11.26 -26.91 -11.09
C ARG A 90 -12.36 -26.69 -12.11
N ASP A 91 -12.58 -25.45 -12.52
CA ASP A 91 -13.56 -25.12 -13.54
C ASP A 91 -13.23 -25.80 -14.87
N ASP A 92 -11.98 -25.67 -15.36
CA ASP A 92 -11.57 -26.27 -16.62
C ASP A 92 -11.51 -27.80 -16.56
N ASN A 93 -10.87 -28.35 -15.52
CA ASN A 93 -10.52 -29.78 -15.52
C ASN A 93 -11.57 -30.68 -14.84
N ILE A 94 -12.48 -30.11 -14.05
CA ILE A 94 -13.52 -30.88 -13.37
C ILE A 94 -14.88 -30.52 -13.95
N TYR A 95 -15.33 -29.28 -13.80
CA TYR A 95 -16.71 -28.93 -14.15
C TYR A 95 -16.94 -28.95 -15.66
N ARG A 96 -16.12 -28.25 -16.44
CA ARG A 96 -16.26 -28.23 -17.90
C ARG A 96 -15.94 -29.58 -18.54
N ALA A 97 -14.97 -30.32 -18.00
CA ALA A 97 -14.68 -31.69 -18.42
C ALA A 97 -15.88 -32.64 -18.25
N VAL A 98 -16.61 -32.55 -17.12
CA VAL A 98 -17.82 -33.37 -16.87
C VAL A 98 -18.94 -33.07 -17.87
N PHE A 99 -19.07 -31.81 -18.29
CA PHE A 99 -20.09 -31.39 -19.25
C PHE A 99 -19.60 -31.37 -20.70
N GLU A 100 -18.39 -31.87 -20.97
CA GLU A 100 -17.76 -31.88 -22.31
C GLU A 100 -17.72 -30.49 -22.97
N ALA A 101 -17.57 -29.44 -22.16
CA ALA A 101 -17.50 -28.06 -22.61
C ALA A 101 -16.04 -27.62 -22.79
N GLU A 102 -15.81 -26.70 -23.73
CA GLU A 102 -14.48 -26.14 -23.95
C GLU A 102 -14.03 -25.26 -22.77
N PRO A 103 -12.76 -25.35 -22.35
CA PRO A 103 -12.20 -24.49 -21.30
C PRO A 103 -12.09 -23.04 -21.77
N ILE A 104 -12.12 -22.11 -20.81
CA ILE A 104 -12.03 -20.69 -21.16
C ILE A 104 -10.58 -20.35 -21.57
N PRO A 105 -10.37 -19.69 -22.72
CA PRO A 105 -9.03 -19.29 -23.13
C PRO A 105 -8.38 -18.34 -22.12
N ASN A 106 -7.09 -18.56 -21.83
CA ASN A 106 -6.32 -17.71 -20.93
C ASN A 106 -6.29 -16.24 -21.37
N SER A 107 -6.40 -15.96 -22.68
CA SER A 107 -6.49 -14.61 -23.22
C SER A 107 -7.74 -13.85 -22.75
N VAL A 108 -8.86 -14.57 -22.52
CA VAL A 108 -10.11 -13.99 -22.01
C VAL A 108 -10.00 -13.74 -20.51
N ARG A 109 -9.38 -14.67 -19.76
CA ARG A 109 -9.15 -14.53 -18.31
C ARG A 109 -8.20 -13.39 -17.97
N THR A 110 -7.11 -13.29 -18.74
CA THR A 110 -6.05 -12.30 -18.54
C THR A 110 -6.23 -11.04 -19.38
N ALA A 111 -7.37 -10.90 -20.06
CA ALA A 111 -7.66 -9.75 -20.90
C ALA A 111 -7.36 -8.46 -20.13
N GLY A 112 -6.39 -7.71 -20.65
CA GLY A 112 -5.91 -6.49 -20.02
C GLY A 112 -7.03 -5.47 -19.87
N ILE A 113 -6.89 -4.62 -18.86
CA ILE A 113 -7.84 -3.55 -18.60
C ILE A 113 -7.48 -2.37 -19.51
N GLY A 114 -8.35 -2.08 -20.48
CA GLY A 114 -8.14 -0.97 -21.41
C GLY A 114 -8.23 0.41 -20.74
N GLY A 115 -7.41 1.34 -21.21
CA GLY A 115 -7.39 2.76 -20.84
C GLY A 115 -5.96 3.30 -20.80
N SER A 116 -5.71 4.44 -21.46
CA SER A 116 -4.36 5.00 -21.60
C SER A 116 -3.77 5.53 -20.30
N ASP A 117 -4.59 5.84 -19.29
CA ASP A 117 -4.08 6.42 -18.05
C ASP A 117 -5.03 6.29 -16.84
N ARG A 118 -5.20 5.06 -16.32
CA ARG A 118 -6.03 4.83 -15.11
C ARG A 118 -5.32 5.18 -13.81
N TYR A 119 -3.99 5.19 -13.83
CA TYR A 119 -3.16 5.26 -12.63
C TYR A 119 -2.49 6.63 -12.44
N ALA A 120 -2.60 7.57 -13.39
CA ALA A 120 -2.03 8.93 -13.25
C ALA A 120 -2.35 9.63 -11.92
N LYS A 121 -3.55 9.42 -11.37
CA LYS A 121 -3.95 10.02 -10.09
C LYS A 121 -3.12 9.54 -8.90
N LEU A 122 -2.46 8.40 -9.05
CA LEU A 122 -1.62 7.77 -8.03
C LEU A 122 -0.15 8.11 -8.21
N GLU A 123 0.23 8.80 -9.30
CA GLU A 123 1.61 9.20 -9.60
C GLU A 123 2.00 10.50 -8.87
N GLY A 124 3.31 10.76 -8.76
CA GLY A 124 3.84 12.02 -8.19
C GLY A 124 4.21 11.99 -6.70
N TYR A 125 4.16 10.82 -6.05
CA TYR A 125 4.54 10.65 -4.64
C TYR A 125 5.66 9.61 -4.50
N GLU A 126 6.46 9.69 -3.42
CA GLU A 126 7.56 8.74 -3.18
C GLU A 126 7.09 7.27 -3.11
N ASN A 127 5.87 7.04 -2.63
CA ASN A 127 5.29 5.68 -2.50
C ASN A 127 4.31 5.33 -3.63
N SER A 128 4.27 6.13 -4.71
CA SER A 128 3.34 5.92 -5.83
C SER A 128 3.50 4.54 -6.46
N GLU A 129 4.73 4.05 -6.63
CA GLU A 129 5.01 2.77 -7.27
C GLU A 129 4.33 1.60 -6.54
N LEU A 130 4.47 1.54 -5.22
CA LEU A 130 3.88 0.50 -4.37
C LEU A 130 2.35 0.51 -4.44
N ILE A 131 1.76 1.71 -4.43
CA ILE A 131 0.31 1.88 -4.50
C ILE A 131 -0.19 1.43 -5.88
N ILE A 132 0.45 1.90 -6.95
CA ILE A 132 0.09 1.56 -8.33
C ILE A 132 0.20 0.06 -8.58
N GLU A 133 1.27 -0.59 -8.12
CA GLU A 133 1.43 -2.04 -8.27
C GLU A 133 0.32 -2.81 -7.54
N THR A 134 0.02 -2.40 -6.31
CA THR A 134 -1.04 -3.02 -5.50
C THR A 134 -2.41 -2.84 -6.19
N THR A 135 -2.72 -1.64 -6.69
CA THR A 135 -3.97 -1.37 -7.42
C THR A 135 -4.06 -2.21 -8.69
N LYS A 136 -2.98 -2.31 -9.48
CA LYS A 136 -2.94 -3.16 -10.68
C LYS A 136 -3.22 -4.63 -10.36
N LYS A 137 -2.67 -5.17 -9.27
CA LYS A 137 -2.95 -6.55 -8.83
C LYS A 137 -4.42 -6.74 -8.46
N ILE A 138 -4.99 -5.80 -7.70
CA ILE A 138 -6.42 -5.83 -7.32
C ILE A 138 -7.31 -5.80 -8.56
N ASP A 139 -7.03 -4.89 -9.49
CA ASP A 139 -7.80 -4.74 -10.72
C ASP A 139 -7.78 -6.03 -11.55
N LYS A 140 -6.61 -6.66 -11.69
CA LYS A 140 -6.44 -7.94 -12.39
C LYS A 140 -7.25 -9.06 -11.73
N ILE A 141 -7.13 -9.24 -10.42
CA ILE A 141 -7.89 -10.23 -9.64
C ILE A 141 -9.39 -10.02 -9.82
N SER A 142 -9.84 -8.76 -9.71
CA SER A 142 -11.25 -8.41 -9.82
C SER A 142 -11.82 -8.78 -11.18
N ARG A 143 -11.03 -8.58 -12.25
CA ARG A 143 -11.45 -8.95 -13.60
C ARG A 143 -11.49 -10.47 -13.80
N GLN A 144 -10.46 -11.19 -13.34
CA GLN A 144 -10.44 -12.65 -13.39
C GLN A 144 -11.63 -13.25 -12.63
N LEU A 145 -11.93 -12.72 -11.44
CA LEU A 145 -13.08 -13.11 -10.63
C LEU A 145 -14.40 -12.90 -11.37
N TYR A 146 -14.56 -11.77 -12.08
CA TYR A 146 -15.75 -11.53 -12.90
C TYR A 146 -15.91 -12.58 -14.01
N VAL A 147 -14.82 -12.90 -14.72
CA VAL A 147 -14.84 -13.93 -15.77
C VAL A 147 -15.19 -15.29 -15.17
N GLN A 148 -14.60 -15.63 -14.03
CA GLN A 148 -14.88 -16.89 -13.33
C GLN A 148 -16.34 -16.99 -12.87
N SER A 149 -16.92 -15.89 -12.36
CA SER A 149 -18.34 -15.84 -12.01
C SER A 149 -19.24 -16.12 -13.21
N LYS A 150 -18.89 -15.57 -14.39
CA LYS A 150 -19.63 -15.83 -15.63
C LYS A 150 -19.46 -17.26 -16.14
N SER A 151 -18.29 -17.84 -15.96
CA SER A 151 -18.07 -19.26 -16.24
C SER A 151 -19.02 -20.15 -15.42
N TYR A 152 -19.16 -19.85 -14.13
CA TYR A 152 -20.03 -20.64 -13.26
C TYR A 152 -21.52 -20.49 -13.57
N ASP A 153 -21.96 -19.31 -14.02
CA ASP A 153 -23.32 -19.15 -14.57
C ASP A 153 -23.53 -20.11 -15.77
N GLU A 154 -22.57 -20.18 -16.69
CA GLU A 154 -22.64 -21.05 -17.88
C GLU A 154 -22.61 -22.54 -17.51
N VAL A 155 -21.71 -22.95 -16.62
CA VAL A 155 -21.63 -24.33 -16.12
C VAL A 155 -22.93 -24.75 -15.45
N PHE A 156 -23.58 -23.85 -14.72
CA PHE A 156 -24.87 -24.12 -14.11
C PHE A 156 -25.97 -24.39 -15.16
N ASP A 157 -26.00 -23.60 -16.23
CA ASP A 157 -26.95 -23.82 -17.33
C ASP A 157 -26.67 -25.14 -18.08
N LEU A 158 -25.39 -25.49 -18.29
CA LEU A 158 -24.99 -26.78 -18.84
C LEU A 158 -25.47 -27.95 -17.98
N ALA A 159 -25.31 -27.83 -16.66
CA ALA A 159 -25.78 -28.83 -15.71
C ALA A 159 -27.30 -29.03 -15.79
N ARG A 160 -28.06 -27.93 -15.87
CA ARG A 160 -29.52 -27.97 -16.01
C ARG A 160 -29.95 -28.65 -17.32
N ASN A 161 -29.31 -28.29 -18.43
CA ASN A 161 -29.60 -28.88 -19.74
C ASN A 161 -29.28 -30.38 -19.77
N LYS A 162 -28.14 -30.78 -19.19
CA LYS A 162 -27.75 -32.20 -19.08
C LYS A 162 -28.74 -32.98 -18.23
N ALA A 163 -29.22 -32.42 -17.12
CA ALA A 163 -30.24 -33.06 -16.28
C ALA A 163 -31.56 -33.27 -17.04
N SER A 164 -32.02 -32.28 -17.81
CA SER A 164 -33.21 -32.42 -18.67
C SER A 164 -33.01 -33.48 -19.76
N MET A 165 -31.85 -33.50 -20.42
CA MET A 165 -31.52 -34.56 -21.39
C MET A 165 -31.57 -35.95 -20.74
N MET A 166 -30.92 -36.13 -19.58
CA MET A 166 -30.90 -37.41 -18.87
C MET A 166 -32.30 -37.89 -18.48
N ALA A 167 -33.20 -36.97 -18.11
CA ALA A 167 -34.60 -37.31 -17.84
C ALA A 167 -35.36 -37.78 -19.08
N CYS A 168 -34.94 -37.38 -20.29
CA CYS A 168 -35.51 -37.83 -21.56
C CYS A 168 -34.89 -39.13 -22.08
N ILE A 169 -33.81 -39.64 -21.49
CA ILE A 169 -33.23 -40.93 -21.87
C ILE A 169 -34.09 -42.04 -21.27
N PRO A 170 -34.72 -42.90 -22.07
CA PRO A 170 -35.55 -43.98 -21.55
C PRO A 170 -34.68 -44.97 -20.76
N ALA A 171 -35.01 -45.19 -19.48
CA ALA A 171 -34.33 -46.18 -18.64
C ALA A 171 -34.72 -47.64 -18.94
N ILE A 172 -35.38 -47.88 -20.09
CA ILE A 172 -35.86 -49.19 -20.50
C ILE A 172 -34.79 -49.83 -21.39
N ILE A 173 -34.30 -51.00 -20.98
CA ILE A 173 -33.34 -51.79 -21.76
C ILE A 173 -34.00 -52.19 -23.10
N PRO A 174 -33.40 -51.89 -24.27
CA PRO A 174 -34.04 -52.03 -25.58
C PRO A 174 -34.19 -53.50 -26.07
N VAL A 175 -33.97 -54.49 -25.20
CA VAL A 175 -34.09 -55.92 -25.54
C VAL A 175 -35.05 -56.63 -24.61
N LYS A 176 -35.92 -57.46 -25.19
CA LYS A 176 -36.90 -58.26 -24.46
C LYS A 176 -36.20 -59.43 -23.76
N GLY A 177 -36.17 -59.42 -22.42
CA GLY A 177 -35.54 -60.46 -21.60
C GLY A 177 -34.10 -60.15 -21.18
N GLY A 178 -33.94 -59.04 -20.45
CA GLY A 178 -32.69 -58.46 -19.91
C GLY A 178 -31.48 -59.40 -19.89
N ALA A 179 -30.38 -58.95 -20.50
CA ALA A 179 -29.12 -59.68 -20.61
C ALA A 179 -28.69 -60.23 -19.25
N THR A 180 -28.99 -61.50 -18.99
CA THR A 180 -28.62 -62.24 -17.77
C THR A 180 -27.19 -62.76 -17.83
N LYS A 181 -26.47 -62.48 -18.93
CA LYS A 181 -25.06 -62.80 -19.10
C LYS A 181 -24.30 -61.54 -19.46
N VAL A 182 -23.41 -61.10 -18.58
CA VAL A 182 -22.39 -60.09 -18.87
C VAL A 182 -21.46 -60.71 -19.91
N GLY A 183 -21.57 -60.29 -21.16
CA GLY A 183 -20.58 -60.60 -22.19
C GLY A 183 -19.36 -59.72 -21.97
N SER A 184 -18.20 -60.33 -21.72
CA SER A 184 -16.92 -59.63 -21.74
C SER A 184 -16.75 -58.93 -23.09
N GLY A 185 -16.43 -57.63 -23.07
CA GLY A 185 -16.16 -56.83 -24.27
C GLY A 185 -14.80 -57.12 -24.92
N PHE A 186 -14.05 -58.08 -24.38
CA PHE A 186 -12.91 -58.70 -25.02
C PHE A 186 -13.29 -60.16 -25.26
N GLY A 187 -13.20 -60.60 -26.51
CA GLY A 187 -13.60 -61.94 -26.95
C GLY A 187 -12.98 -63.07 -26.15
#